data_AF-A0AAN5BQU0-F1
#
_entry.id   AF-A0AAN5BQU0-F1
#
_cell.length_a   1.000
_cell.length_b   1.000
_cell.length_c   1.000
_cell.angle_alpha   90.00
_cell.angle_beta   90.00
_cell.angle_gamma   90.00
#
_symmetry.space_group_name_H-M   'P 1'
#
loop_
_entity.id
_entity.type
_entity.pdbx_description
1 polymer ?
#
loop_
_entity_poly.entity_id
_entity_poly.type
_entity_poly.pdbx_seq_one_letter_code
_entity_poly.pdbx_strand_id
1 'polypeptide(L)'
;MAGHLEVEGKEDLSSKEIEDVGEETVPPYSPEEEAALVRKRFGVYISAAVLSGAFGGLIAAGIVGGLEGAHGIRGWRWLFIVEGAATVGFALISFFILPDFPATTKRLSERERYVAIARLESDNVTAMTDGGERLSPWQAILASMKDWRTWMFVIGYMVIGFTLSLALRNTDRS
;
A
#
# COMPACT_ATOMS: atom_id res chain seq x y z
N MET A 1 -32.72 -6.42 -48.28
CA MET A 1 -32.16 -5.09 -47.94
C MET A 1 -32.68 -4.52 -46.61
N ALA A 2 -33.60 -5.18 -45.89
CA ALA A 2 -34.11 -4.67 -44.60
C ALA A 2 -33.26 -5.05 -43.36
N GLY A 3 -32.43 -6.10 -43.44
CA GLY A 3 -31.63 -6.58 -42.29
C GLY A 3 -30.31 -5.86 -42.02
N HIS A 4 -29.87 -4.96 -42.92
CA HIS A 4 -28.60 -4.24 -42.73
C HIS A 4 -28.78 -2.95 -41.89
N LEU A 5 -29.96 -2.32 -41.98
CA LEU A 5 -30.26 -1.05 -41.32
C LEU A 5 -30.65 -1.22 -39.83
N GLU A 6 -31.11 -2.41 -39.44
CA GLU A 6 -31.51 -2.69 -38.05
C GLU A 6 -30.32 -3.03 -37.13
N VAL A 7 -29.20 -3.46 -37.73
CA VAL A 7 -27.94 -3.71 -37.00
C VAL A 7 -27.24 -2.39 -36.68
N GLU A 8 -27.23 -1.45 -37.64
CA GLU A 8 -26.64 -0.12 -37.50
C GLU A 8 -27.29 0.67 -36.35
N GLY A 9 -28.63 0.63 -36.25
CA GLY A 9 -29.36 1.30 -35.16
C GLY A 9 -29.11 0.73 -33.76
N LYS A 10 -28.67 -0.53 -33.62
CA LYS A 10 -28.33 -1.14 -32.31
C LYS A 10 -26.90 -0.81 -31.89
N GLU A 11 -25.98 -0.73 -32.83
CA GLU A 11 -24.59 -0.34 -32.58
C GLU A 11 -24.48 1.12 -32.16
N ASP A 12 -25.30 1.99 -32.76
CA ASP A 12 -25.39 3.41 -32.42
C ASP A 12 -25.99 3.67 -31.04
N LEU A 13 -27.00 2.87 -30.65
CA LEU A 13 -27.63 2.97 -29.33
C LEU A 13 -26.67 2.48 -28.24
N SER A 14 -25.97 1.37 -28.48
CA SER A 14 -24.94 0.89 -27.55
C SER A 14 -23.79 1.89 -27.41
N SER A 15 -23.38 2.54 -28.50
CA SER A 15 -22.30 3.55 -28.47
C SER A 15 -22.73 4.80 -27.71
N LYS A 16 -23.97 5.27 -27.90
CA LYS A 16 -24.54 6.39 -27.16
C LYS A 16 -24.73 6.08 -25.68
N GLU A 17 -25.13 4.86 -25.33
CA GLU A 17 -25.27 4.44 -23.93
C GLU A 17 -23.89 4.32 -23.26
N ILE A 18 -22.85 3.91 -23.99
CA ILE A 18 -21.46 3.90 -23.50
C ILE A 18 -20.89 5.33 -23.38
N GLU A 19 -21.25 6.23 -24.29
CA GLU A 19 -20.83 7.64 -24.28
C GLU A 19 -21.51 8.42 -23.13
N ASP A 20 -22.81 8.21 -22.91
CA ASP A 20 -23.59 8.78 -21.79
C ASP A 20 -23.11 8.24 -20.43
N VAL A 21 -22.74 6.96 -20.35
CA VAL A 21 -22.09 6.37 -19.17
C VAL A 21 -20.68 6.94 -18.94
N GLY A 22 -19.99 7.35 -20.01
CA GLY A 22 -18.69 8.02 -19.97
C GLY A 22 -18.76 9.50 -19.65
N GLU A 23 -19.92 10.14 -19.79
CA GLU A 23 -20.15 11.55 -19.49
C GLU A 23 -20.74 11.77 -18.10
N GLU A 24 -21.40 10.75 -17.51
CA GLU A 24 -21.68 10.64 -16.06
C GLU A 24 -20.39 10.35 -15.26
N THR A 25 -19.32 11.06 -15.58
CA THR A 25 -18.08 11.03 -14.82
C THR A 25 -18.23 11.92 -13.60
N VAL A 26 -17.89 11.34 -12.44
CA VAL A 26 -17.70 12.06 -11.18
C VAL A 26 -16.98 13.38 -11.47
N PRO A 27 -17.49 14.54 -11.02
CA PRO A 27 -16.92 15.84 -11.39
C PRO A 27 -15.41 15.81 -11.14
N PRO A 28 -14.59 16.32 -12.08
CA PRO A 28 -13.14 16.27 -11.98
C PRO A 28 -12.75 16.93 -10.66
N TYR A 29 -12.26 16.08 -9.77
CA TYR A 29 -11.99 16.41 -8.41
C TYR A 29 -10.77 17.35 -8.39
N SER A 30 -10.81 18.43 -7.60
CA SER A 30 -9.78 19.46 -7.71
C SER A 30 -8.43 18.96 -7.16
N PRO A 31 -7.28 19.31 -7.80
CA PRO A 31 -5.99 18.69 -7.49
C PRO A 31 -5.56 18.80 -6.02
N GLU A 32 -5.91 19.89 -5.36
CA GLU A 32 -5.61 20.16 -3.94
C GLU A 32 -6.33 19.19 -3.00
N GLU A 33 -7.52 18.82 -3.38
CA GLU A 33 -8.44 18.05 -2.59
C GLU A 33 -7.92 16.55 -2.67
N GLU A 34 -7.21 16.20 -3.77
CA GLU A 34 -6.91 14.83 -4.21
C GLU A 34 -5.64 14.44 -3.47
N ALA A 35 -4.71 15.39 -3.46
CA ALA A 35 -3.61 15.47 -2.54
C ALA A 35 -4.07 15.41 -1.07
N ALA A 36 -5.17 16.08 -0.68
CA ALA A 36 -5.65 16.04 0.71
C ALA A 36 -6.12 14.64 1.13
N LEU A 37 -6.81 13.91 0.26
CA LEU A 37 -7.23 12.53 0.52
C LEU A 37 -6.04 11.58 0.65
N VAL A 38 -5.06 11.69 -0.25
CA VAL A 38 -3.83 10.88 -0.20
C VAL A 38 -3.05 11.16 1.10
N ARG A 39 -2.88 12.44 1.44
CA ARG A 39 -2.19 12.87 2.68
C ARG A 39 -2.89 12.36 3.93
N LYS A 40 -4.23 12.33 3.96
CA LYS A 40 -5.00 11.81 5.09
C LYS A 40 -4.75 10.31 5.30
N ARG A 41 -4.80 9.51 4.22
CA ARG A 41 -4.51 8.06 4.28
C ARG A 41 -3.09 7.81 4.75
N PHE A 42 -2.13 8.54 4.20
CA PHE A 42 -0.73 8.45 4.58
C PHE A 42 -0.50 8.88 6.04
N GLY A 43 -1.16 9.95 6.50
CA GLY A 43 -1.10 10.40 7.89
C GLY A 43 -1.57 9.33 8.86
N VAL A 44 -2.73 8.71 8.59
CA VAL A 44 -3.24 7.59 9.41
C VAL A 44 -2.26 6.41 9.42
N TYR A 45 -1.69 6.05 8.27
CA TYR A 45 -0.71 4.98 8.16
C TYR A 45 0.54 5.25 9.01
N ILE A 46 1.11 6.46 8.93
CA ILE A 46 2.30 6.82 9.71
C ILE A 46 1.99 6.88 11.20
N SER A 47 0.84 7.43 11.60
CA SER A 47 0.42 7.42 13.01
C SER A 47 0.27 6.00 13.55
N ALA A 48 -0.33 5.09 12.77
CA ALA A 48 -0.44 3.69 13.14
C ALA A 48 0.92 3.01 13.25
N ALA A 49 1.87 3.31 12.35
CA ALA A 49 3.23 2.76 12.40
C ALA A 49 3.98 3.17 13.68
N VAL A 50 3.89 4.45 14.06
CA VAL A 50 4.51 4.95 15.31
C VAL A 50 3.89 4.30 16.54
N LEU A 51 2.55 4.22 16.59
CA LEU A 51 1.84 3.54 17.67
C LEU A 51 2.24 2.07 17.75
N SER A 52 2.31 1.37 16.62
CA SER A 52 2.74 -0.04 16.55
C SER A 52 4.15 -0.22 17.14
N GLY A 53 5.08 0.69 16.87
CA GLY A 53 6.42 0.64 17.47
C GLY A 53 6.40 0.81 18.99
N ALA A 54 5.60 1.75 19.50
CA ALA A 54 5.44 1.97 20.94
C ALA A 54 4.80 0.75 21.65
N PHE A 55 3.76 0.17 21.06
CA PHE A 55 3.10 -1.02 21.60
C PHE A 55 3.98 -2.28 21.48
N GLY A 56 4.72 -2.43 20.38
CA GLY A 56 5.66 -3.55 20.20
C GLY A 56 6.74 -3.58 21.28
N GLY A 57 7.26 -2.41 21.67
CA GLY A 57 8.21 -2.30 22.78
C GLY A 57 7.60 -2.69 24.14
N LEU A 58 6.37 -2.25 24.44
CA LEU A 58 5.67 -2.60 25.68
C LEU A 58 5.32 -4.09 25.76
N ILE A 59 4.83 -4.67 24.66
CA ILE A 59 4.55 -6.10 24.56
C ILE A 59 5.83 -6.91 24.73
N ALA A 60 6.93 -6.50 24.09
CA ALA A 60 8.22 -7.16 24.24
C ALA A 60 8.73 -7.12 25.68
N ALA A 61 8.61 -5.97 26.37
CA ALA A 61 8.96 -5.85 27.78
C ALA A 61 8.10 -6.76 28.67
N GLY A 62 6.79 -6.85 28.40
CA GLY A 62 5.88 -7.73 29.14
C GLY A 62 6.16 -9.22 28.92
N ILE A 63 6.47 -9.64 27.69
CA ILE A 63 6.79 -11.02 27.34
C ILE A 63 8.13 -11.45 27.95
N VAL A 64 9.18 -10.64 27.76
CA VAL A 64 10.49 -10.97 28.31
C VAL A 64 10.46 -10.90 29.84
N GLY A 65 9.72 -9.96 30.44
CA GLY A 65 9.58 -9.89 31.90
C GLY A 65 8.75 -11.02 32.51
N GLY A 66 7.71 -11.51 31.83
CA GLY A 66 6.75 -12.48 32.38
C GLY A 66 6.94 -13.93 31.92
N LEU A 67 7.61 -14.17 30.78
CA LEU A 67 7.76 -15.49 30.16
C LEU A 67 9.23 -15.94 30.04
N GLU A 68 10.18 -15.21 30.62
CA GLU A 68 11.57 -15.67 30.69
C GLU A 68 11.67 -16.98 31.50
N GLY A 69 12.18 -18.04 30.87
CA GLY A 69 12.31 -19.36 31.50
C GLY A 69 11.00 -20.14 31.59
N ALA A 70 9.87 -19.58 31.15
CA ALA A 70 8.60 -20.29 31.08
C ALA A 70 8.73 -21.49 30.12
N HIS A 71 8.38 -22.69 30.60
CA HIS A 71 8.56 -23.96 29.88
C HIS A 71 10.02 -24.23 29.43
N GLY A 72 11.02 -23.62 30.09
CA GLY A 72 12.44 -23.75 29.71
C GLY A 72 12.83 -22.96 28.46
N ILE A 73 11.97 -22.06 27.99
CA ILE A 73 12.17 -21.26 26.79
C ILE A 73 12.56 -19.83 27.18
N ARG A 74 13.56 -19.27 26.50
CA ARG A 74 14.00 -17.88 26.68
C ARG A 74 12.93 -16.90 26.17
N GLY A 75 12.75 -15.77 26.84
CA GLY A 75 11.69 -14.79 26.55
C GLY A 75 11.75 -14.23 25.13
N TRP A 76 12.95 -14.07 24.55
CA TRP A 76 13.09 -13.65 23.15
C TRP A 76 12.50 -14.65 22.14
N ARG A 77 12.46 -15.96 22.47
CA ARG A 77 11.80 -16.96 21.62
C ARG A 77 10.28 -16.88 21.76
N TRP A 78 9.79 -16.63 22.98
CA TRP A 78 8.37 -16.36 23.24
C TRP A 78 7.89 -15.14 22.47
N LEU A 79 8.70 -14.09 22.36
CA LEU A 79 8.40 -12.91 21.55
C LEU A 79 8.05 -13.28 20.10
N PHE A 80 8.92 -14.05 19.44
CA PHE A 80 8.67 -14.48 18.05
C PHE A 80 7.46 -15.40 17.91
N ILE A 81 7.21 -16.28 18.89
CA ILE A 81 6.06 -17.19 18.86
C ILE A 81 4.76 -16.39 18.96
N VAL A 82 4.69 -15.43 19.89
CA VAL A 82 3.49 -14.60 20.10
C VAL A 82 3.25 -13.67 18.91
N GLU A 83 4.29 -13.00 18.42
CA GLU A 83 4.19 -12.11 17.25
C GLU A 83 3.76 -12.89 16.00
N GLY A 84 4.34 -14.07 15.78
CA GLY A 84 3.99 -14.96 14.67
C GLY A 84 2.55 -15.45 14.75
N ALA A 85 2.10 -15.88 15.93
CA ALA A 85 0.72 -16.31 16.15
C ALA A 85 -0.29 -15.17 15.93
N ALA A 86 0.03 -13.97 16.43
CA ALA A 86 -0.78 -12.78 16.20
C ALA A 86 -0.89 -12.44 14.71
N THR A 87 0.23 -12.48 13.98
CA THR A 87 0.28 -12.21 12.53
C THR A 87 -0.58 -13.20 11.75
N VAL A 88 -0.51 -14.50 12.08
CA VAL A 88 -1.35 -15.53 11.46
C VAL A 88 -2.84 -15.27 11.75
N GLY A 89 -3.17 -14.89 12.99
CA GLY A 89 -4.54 -14.51 13.37
C GLY A 89 -5.05 -13.32 12.55
N PHE A 90 -4.25 -12.26 12.44
CA PHE A 90 -4.58 -11.11 11.61
C PHE A 90 -4.70 -11.46 10.13
N ALA A 91 -3.87 -12.37 9.61
CA ALA A 91 -3.97 -12.84 8.23
C ALA A 91 -5.30 -13.55 7.96
N LEU A 92 -5.73 -14.43 8.88
CA LEU A 92 -7.03 -15.11 8.78
C LEU A 92 -8.18 -14.12 8.87
N ILE A 93 -8.13 -13.15 9.78
CA ILE A 93 -9.15 -12.11 9.90
C ILE A 93 -9.19 -11.24 8.64
N SER A 94 -8.02 -10.84 8.13
CA SER A 94 -7.89 -10.05 6.91
C SER A 94 -8.46 -10.78 5.70
N PHE A 95 -8.31 -12.10 5.63
CA PHE A 95 -8.92 -12.91 4.57
C PHE A 95 -10.46 -12.81 4.55
N PHE A 96 -11.11 -12.59 5.69
CA PHE A 96 -12.56 -12.39 5.74
C PHE A 96 -12.99 -10.92 5.59
N ILE A 97 -12.17 -9.97 6.05
CA ILE A 97 -12.50 -8.54 6.07
C ILE A 97 -12.12 -7.83 4.77
N LEU A 98 -11.03 -8.25 4.13
CA LEU A 98 -10.48 -7.62 2.94
C LEU A 98 -11.01 -8.35 1.69
N PRO A 99 -12.03 -7.81 0.98
CA PRO A 99 -12.37 -8.35 -0.33
C PRO A 99 -11.21 -8.13 -1.30
N ASP A 100 -10.68 -9.23 -1.85
CA ASP A 100 -9.60 -9.24 -2.84
C ASP A 100 -10.06 -8.60 -4.15
N PHE A 101 -9.72 -7.32 -4.35
CA PHE A 101 -9.89 -6.59 -5.60
C PHE A 101 -11.35 -6.47 -6.11
N PRO A 102 -11.67 -5.39 -6.87
CA PRO A 102 -13.00 -5.19 -7.46
C PRO A 102 -13.44 -6.33 -8.40
N ALA A 103 -12.52 -7.17 -8.86
CA ALA A 103 -12.78 -8.30 -9.76
C ALA A 103 -13.53 -9.48 -9.11
N THR A 104 -13.37 -9.74 -7.80
CA THR A 104 -14.01 -10.91 -7.14
C THR A 104 -15.16 -10.55 -6.20
N THR A 105 -15.37 -9.25 -5.96
CA THR A 105 -16.39 -8.80 -5.02
C THR A 105 -17.80 -9.00 -5.60
N LYS A 106 -18.61 -9.89 -4.99
CA LYS A 106 -20.06 -10.09 -5.29
C LYS A 106 -20.96 -8.92 -4.82
N ARG A 107 -20.36 -7.84 -4.31
CA ARG A 107 -21.05 -6.66 -3.75
C ARG A 107 -21.00 -5.40 -4.60
N LEU A 108 -20.27 -5.39 -5.71
CA LEU A 108 -20.28 -4.27 -6.67
C LEU A 108 -21.14 -4.65 -7.87
N SER A 109 -21.95 -3.71 -8.35
CA SER A 109 -22.63 -3.83 -9.63
C SER A 109 -21.59 -3.89 -10.78
N GLU A 110 -21.94 -4.50 -11.92
CA GLU A 110 -21.03 -4.61 -13.07
C GLU A 110 -20.49 -3.23 -13.52
N ARG A 111 -21.30 -2.17 -13.36
CA ARG A 111 -20.96 -0.78 -13.68
C ARG A 111 -19.87 -0.22 -12.75
N GLU A 112 -19.99 -0.43 -11.43
CA GLU A 112 -18.99 0.04 -10.46
C GLU A 112 -17.65 -0.70 -10.59
N ARG A 113 -17.68 -1.97 -10.99
CA ARG A 113 -16.47 -2.75 -11.27
C ARG A 113 -15.71 -2.20 -12.48
N TYR A 114 -16.41 -1.82 -13.54
CA TYR A 114 -15.79 -1.23 -14.74
C TYR A 114 -15.11 0.10 -14.43
N VAL A 115 -15.78 0.98 -13.68
CA VAL A 115 -15.22 2.28 -13.26
C VAL A 115 -14.02 2.09 -12.31
N ALA A 116 -14.07 1.11 -11.40
CA ALA A 116 -12.95 0.81 -10.51
C ALA A 116 -11.72 0.26 -11.26
N ILE A 117 -11.92 -0.57 -12.28
CA ILE A 117 -10.83 -1.08 -13.14
C ILE A 117 -10.23 0.06 -13.97
N ALA A 118 -11.06 0.90 -14.59
CA ALA A 118 -10.60 2.06 -15.36
C ALA A 118 -9.80 3.04 -14.49
N ARG A 119 -10.22 3.26 -13.23
CA ARG A 119 -9.50 4.11 -12.27
C ARG A 119 -8.22 3.47 -11.75
N LEU A 120 -8.19 2.15 -11.55
CA LEU A 120 -6.96 1.42 -11.22
C LEU A 120 -5.95 1.48 -12.37
N GLU A 121 -6.39 1.42 -13.62
CA GLU A 121 -5.53 1.58 -14.78
C GLU A 121 -5.00 3.02 -14.90
N SER A 122 -5.82 4.04 -14.66
CA SER A 122 -5.36 5.44 -14.63
C SER A 122 -4.42 5.73 -13.47
N ASP A 123 -4.69 5.18 -12.28
CA ASP A 123 -3.86 5.38 -11.08
C ASP A 123 -2.51 4.63 -11.18
N ASN A 124 -2.46 3.50 -11.91
CA ASN A 124 -1.20 2.78 -12.19
C ASN A 124 -0.29 3.52 -13.19
N VAL A 125 -0.84 4.43 -14.00
CA VAL A 125 -0.05 5.22 -14.97
C VAL A 125 0.76 6.31 -14.27
N THR A 126 0.35 6.75 -13.07
CA THR A 126 1.00 7.84 -12.32
C THR A 126 2.15 7.36 -11.41
N ALA A 127 2.35 6.05 -11.25
CA ALA A 127 3.47 5.49 -10.48
C ALA A 127 4.83 5.60 -11.20
N MET A 128 4.84 6.07 -12.45
CA MET A 128 6.06 6.36 -13.20
C MET A 128 6.18 7.88 -13.37
N THR A 129 7.00 8.46 -12.49
CA THR A 129 7.81 9.65 -12.77
C THR A 129 8.02 9.90 -14.26
N ASP A 130 7.77 11.14 -14.68
CA ASP A 130 8.25 11.77 -15.92
C ASP A 130 9.21 10.90 -16.76
N GLY A 131 8.67 10.29 -17.82
CA GLY A 131 9.45 9.98 -19.03
C GLY A 131 10.22 8.66 -19.12
N GLY A 132 9.69 7.52 -18.68
CA GLY A 132 10.36 6.23 -18.91
C GLY A 132 9.40 5.06 -19.12
N GLU A 133 9.67 4.24 -20.15
CA GLU A 133 8.98 3.00 -20.51
C GLU A 133 8.69 2.10 -19.31
N ARG A 134 7.69 1.21 -19.43
CA ARG A 134 7.35 0.17 -18.45
C ARG A 134 8.57 -0.72 -18.15
N LEU A 135 9.38 -0.33 -17.16
CA LEU A 135 10.56 -1.08 -16.76
C LEU A 135 10.11 -2.39 -16.10
N SER A 136 10.68 -3.51 -16.52
CA SER A 136 10.56 -4.79 -15.80
C SER A 136 11.00 -4.60 -14.34
N PRO A 137 10.43 -5.31 -13.34
CA PRO A 137 10.83 -5.19 -11.93
C PRO A 137 12.35 -5.28 -11.73
N TRP A 138 13.02 -6.09 -12.53
CA TRP A 138 14.48 -6.22 -12.52
C TRP A 138 15.21 -4.99 -13.07
N GLN A 139 14.68 -4.38 -14.13
CA GLN A 139 15.21 -3.16 -14.73
C GLN A 139 14.96 -1.94 -13.83
N ALA A 140 13.82 -1.90 -13.13
CA ALA A 140 13.52 -0.88 -12.13
C ALA A 140 14.52 -0.94 -10.97
N ILE A 141 14.80 -2.14 -10.44
CA ILE A 141 15.82 -2.32 -9.40
C ILE A 141 17.19 -1.84 -9.88
N LEU A 142 17.62 -2.26 -11.08
CA LEU A 142 18.90 -1.83 -11.65
C LEU A 142 18.96 -0.32 -11.90
N ALA A 143 17.86 0.29 -12.33
CA ALA A 143 17.75 1.74 -12.53
C ALA A 143 17.85 2.49 -11.20
N SER A 144 17.14 2.05 -10.16
CA SER A 144 17.20 2.64 -8.82
C SER A 144 18.59 2.50 -8.19
N MET A 145 19.27 1.36 -8.40
CA MET A 145 20.66 1.17 -7.92
C MET A 145 21.66 2.08 -8.63
N LYS A 146 21.37 2.57 -9.84
CA LYS A 146 22.24 3.46 -10.60
C LYS A 146 21.90 4.94 -10.38
N ASP A 147 20.76 5.26 -9.76
CA ASP A 147 20.37 6.62 -9.44
C ASP A 147 21.17 7.17 -8.26
N TRP A 148 21.93 8.24 -8.52
CA TRP A 148 22.74 8.93 -7.53
C TRP A 148 21.90 9.53 -6.39
N ARG A 149 20.64 9.93 -6.67
CA ARG A 149 19.75 10.49 -5.64
C ARG A 149 19.40 9.44 -4.59
N THR A 150 19.18 8.20 -5.02
CA THR A 150 18.95 7.06 -4.12
C THR A 150 20.15 6.85 -3.20
N TRP A 151 21.37 6.92 -3.73
CA TRP A 151 22.59 6.80 -2.91
C TRP A 151 22.76 7.94 -1.90
N MET A 152 22.38 9.18 -2.23
CA MET A 152 22.37 10.28 -1.26
C MET A 152 21.43 10.00 -0.09
N PHE A 153 20.22 9.49 -0.35
CA PHE A 153 19.28 9.13 0.72
C PHE A 153 19.79 7.98 1.58
N VAL A 154 20.39 6.95 0.96
CA VAL A 154 21.00 5.82 1.67
C VAL A 154 22.12 6.30 2.59
N ILE A 155 23.06 7.10 2.08
CA ILE A 155 24.18 7.63 2.87
C ILE A 155 23.67 8.53 3.99
N GLY A 156 22.72 9.43 3.69
CA GLY A 156 22.10 10.29 4.71
C GLY A 156 21.47 9.49 5.85
N TYR A 157 20.72 8.43 5.53
CA TYR A 157 20.10 7.56 6.53
C TYR A 157 21.15 6.80 7.37
N MET A 158 22.21 6.29 6.74
CA MET A 158 23.31 5.62 7.42
C MET A 158 24.05 6.55 8.40
N VAL A 159 24.26 7.82 8.02
CA VAL A 159 24.90 8.83 8.89
C VAL A 159 24.07 9.10 10.13
N ILE A 160 22.75 9.21 10.01
CA ILE A 160 21.84 9.42 11.14
C ILE A 160 21.93 8.24 12.12
N GLY A 161 21.82 7.01 11.61
CA GLY A 161 21.92 5.80 12.44
C GLY A 161 23.28 5.66 13.13
N PHE A 162 24.36 5.94 12.40
CA PHE A 162 25.72 5.89 12.94
C PHE A 162 25.95 6.93 14.06
N THR A 163 25.46 8.16 13.86
CA THR A 163 25.59 9.24 14.85
C THR A 163 24.85 8.91 16.15
N LEU A 164 23.64 8.37 16.06
CA LEU A 164 22.88 7.94 17.23
C LEU A 164 23.61 6.84 18.02
N SER A 165 24.20 5.87 17.32
CA SER A 165 24.98 4.79 17.95
C SER A 165 26.26 5.29 18.63
N LEU A 166 26.91 6.32 18.09
CA LEU A 166 28.06 6.96 18.71
C LEU A 166 27.66 7.79 19.93
N ALA A 167 26.56 8.53 19.84
CA ALA A 167 26.05 9.34 20.95
C ALA A 167 25.71 8.46 22.17
N LEU A 168 25.02 7.35 21.96
CA LEU A 168 24.70 6.38 23.03
C LEU A 168 25.96 5.76 23.65
N ARG A 169 26.99 5.46 22.85
CA ARG A 169 28.27 4.94 23.35
C ARG A 169 29.08 5.97 24.14
N ASN A 170 28.91 7.26 23.88
CA ASN A 170 29.64 8.31 24.58
C ASN A 170 29.01 8.63 25.94
N THR A 171 27.69 8.52 26.06
CA THR A 171 26.96 8.69 27.33
C THR A 171 27.22 7.58 28.34
N ASP A 172 27.47 6.35 27.91
CA ASP A 172 27.80 5.21 28.80
C ASP A 172 29.22 5.31 29.42
N ARG A 173 30.02 6.30 28.96
CA ARG A 173 31.43 6.47 29.33
C ARG A 173 31.69 7.64 30.30
N SER A 174 30.67 8.43 30.65
CA SER A 174 30.73 9.59 31.56
C SER A 174 29.96 9.32 32.84
#